data_AF-A0A933XVM7-F1
#
_entry.id   AF-A0A933XVM7-F1
#
_cell.length_a   1.000
_cell.length_b   1.000
_cell.length_c   1.000
_cell.angle_alpha   90.00
_cell.angle_beta   90.00
_cell.angle_gamma   90.00
#
_symmetry.space_group_name_H-M   'P 1'
#
loop_
_entity.id
_entity.type
_entity.pdbx_description
1 polymer ?
#
loop_
_entity_poly.entity_id
_entity_poly.type
_entity_poly.pdbx_seq_one_letter_code
_entity_poly.pdbx_strand_id
1 'polypeptide(L)'
;MQYSMFLVDDDPHCVWEWDIKEKNLEFLEQIDPDYFVYLACAHFENLKGENGKRAALALRTGYLHGLETLFALLCATLQAPDCVVGWMQKYRPHQVRSMIKKIVSGPGTIFNKLGMTKVSLEKLSEQIHIYSNVDKERAKETTCLFANLWVLFSSEFLEDTGVNEYNSIQHGLRVRSGGFWLSYDMEKEYGVSPPPENMRSMGGSDYGSTFFATEKIKGNPNPNDRVHFRVRRNSVNWDPESLAHALNLISASIGNIISFLKIINGIEPGKVKFTRPQESAYFNKPWDNDIGVLSTSMNMEIPSEKVKFFNKKDIVEKLGKSNLKTNLPNTRND
;
A
#
# COMPACT_ATOMS: atom_id res chain seq x y z
N MET A 1 11.63 31.05 16.01
CA MET A 1 10.87 30.63 14.83
C MET A 1 11.83 30.03 13.83
N GLN A 2 11.56 28.80 13.41
CA GLN A 2 12.37 27.97 12.52
C GLN A 2 11.52 27.60 11.29
N TYR A 3 12.18 27.17 10.22
CA TYR A 3 11.51 26.62 9.05
C TYR A 3 12.25 25.37 8.54
N SER A 4 11.52 24.48 7.88
CA SER A 4 12.11 23.38 7.12
C SER A 4 11.41 23.26 5.77
N MET A 5 12.22 23.25 4.71
CA MET A 5 11.77 23.04 3.33
C MET A 5 11.98 21.59 2.95
N PHE A 6 11.00 20.99 2.29
CA PHE A 6 11.08 19.62 1.81
C PHE A 6 10.19 19.45 0.58
N LEU A 7 10.40 18.36 -0.14
CA LEU A 7 9.45 17.92 -1.17
C LEU A 7 8.58 16.80 -0.61
N VAL A 8 7.37 16.69 -1.14
CA VAL A 8 6.56 15.47 -1.10
C VAL A 8 6.46 14.98 -2.53
N ASP A 9 7.19 13.91 -2.84
CA ASP A 9 7.49 13.53 -4.23
C ASP A 9 8.19 14.70 -4.95
N ASP A 10 7.49 15.40 -5.86
CA ASP A 10 8.00 16.57 -6.57
C ASP A 10 7.34 17.89 -6.10
N ASP A 11 6.42 17.85 -5.13
CA ASP A 11 5.64 19.01 -4.66
C ASP A 11 6.35 19.74 -3.50
N PRO A 12 6.74 21.02 -3.64
CA PRO A 12 7.49 21.73 -2.61
C PRO A 12 6.64 22.25 -1.45
N HIS A 13 7.15 22.08 -0.24
CA HIS A 13 6.54 22.58 0.98
C HIS A 13 7.56 23.25 1.90
N CYS A 14 7.06 24.15 2.75
CA CYS A 14 7.82 24.79 3.81
C CYS A 14 6.96 24.85 5.07
N VAL A 15 7.43 24.24 6.16
CA VAL A 15 6.80 24.36 7.48
C VAL A 15 7.43 25.51 8.25
N TRP A 16 6.63 26.22 9.04
CA TRP A 16 7.07 27.28 9.94
C TRP A 16 6.61 26.93 11.35
N GLU A 17 7.54 26.83 12.29
CA GLU A 17 7.24 26.47 13.68
C GLU A 17 8.19 27.12 14.68
N TRP A 18 7.83 27.10 15.97
CA TRP A 18 8.70 27.63 17.02
C TRP A 18 9.92 26.76 17.27
N ASP A 19 9.70 25.46 17.44
CA ASP A 19 10.71 24.41 17.55
C ASP A 19 10.29 23.22 16.68
N ILE A 20 10.91 23.10 15.50
CA ILE A 20 10.60 22.01 14.56
C ILE A 20 11.12 20.69 15.11
N LYS A 21 12.29 20.72 15.74
CA LYS A 21 12.97 19.53 16.22
C LYS A 21 12.18 18.87 17.35
N GLU A 22 11.74 19.66 18.33
CA GLU A 22 10.91 19.19 19.44
C GLU A 22 9.59 18.60 18.93
N LYS A 23 8.86 19.33 18.08
CA LYS A 23 7.60 18.83 17.48
C LYS A 23 7.79 17.58 16.64
N ASN A 24 8.91 17.48 15.91
CA ASN A 24 9.22 16.30 15.12
C ASN A 24 9.49 15.09 16.03
N LEU A 25 10.24 15.27 17.12
CA LEU A 25 10.48 14.21 18.11
C LEU A 25 9.21 13.77 18.81
N GLU A 26 8.36 14.71 19.24
CA GLU A 26 7.05 14.42 19.85
C GLU A 26 6.19 13.58 18.89
N PHE A 27 6.12 13.96 17.61
CA PHE A 27 5.41 13.19 16.60
C PHE A 27 5.98 11.77 16.43
N LEU A 28 7.31 11.62 16.38
CA LEU A 28 7.95 10.31 16.28
C LEU A 28 7.74 9.43 17.52
N GLU A 29 7.48 10.01 18.69
CA GLU A 29 7.11 9.29 19.91
C GLU A 29 5.65 8.82 19.93
N GLN A 30 4.77 9.50 19.20
CA GLN A 30 3.35 9.15 19.09
C GLN A 30 3.08 8.01 18.10
N ILE A 31 4.01 7.70 17.20
CA ILE A 31 3.87 6.55 16.29
C ILE A 31 4.16 5.29 17.09
N ASP A 32 3.17 4.40 17.18
CA ASP A 32 3.25 3.11 17.86
C ASP A 32 3.38 1.96 16.84
N PRO A 33 4.58 1.41 16.61
CA PRO A 33 4.75 0.24 15.74
C PRO A 33 4.13 -1.03 16.32
N ASP A 34 4.01 -1.13 17.65
CA ASP A 34 3.52 -2.33 18.33
C ASP A 34 1.99 -2.47 18.15
N TYR A 35 1.30 -1.41 17.74
CA TYR A 35 -0.09 -1.47 17.29
C TYR A 35 -0.31 -2.55 16.20
N PHE A 36 0.62 -2.70 15.26
CA PHE A 36 0.50 -3.72 14.20
C PHE A 36 0.71 -5.14 14.73
N VAL A 37 1.55 -5.31 15.75
CA VAL A 37 1.70 -6.59 16.47
C VAL A 37 0.44 -6.91 17.25
N TYR A 38 -0.11 -5.91 17.95
CA TYR A 38 -1.38 -6.05 18.66
C TYR A 38 -2.51 -6.48 17.72
N LEU A 39 -2.66 -5.84 16.55
CA LEU A 39 -3.64 -6.24 15.54
C LEU A 39 -3.43 -7.67 15.07
N ALA A 40 -2.16 -8.07 14.83
CA ALA A 40 -1.82 -9.43 14.44
C ALA A 40 -2.28 -10.42 15.51
N CYS A 41 -1.86 -10.25 16.77
CA CYS A 41 -2.21 -11.14 17.87
C CYS A 41 -3.74 -11.19 18.11
N ALA A 42 -4.37 -10.02 18.24
CA ALA A 42 -5.80 -9.92 18.58
C ALA A 42 -6.69 -10.60 17.55
N HIS A 43 -6.34 -10.53 16.25
CA HIS A 43 -7.15 -11.13 15.20
C HIS A 43 -6.73 -12.55 14.82
N PHE A 44 -5.46 -12.92 14.98
CA PHE A 44 -4.98 -14.26 14.69
C PHE A 44 -5.70 -15.33 15.53
N GLU A 45 -5.87 -15.08 16.83
CA GLU A 45 -6.58 -15.99 17.73
C GLU A 45 -8.06 -16.18 17.34
N ASN A 46 -8.65 -15.17 16.71
CA ASN A 46 -10.06 -15.17 16.31
C ASN A 46 -10.31 -15.80 14.93
N LEU A 47 -9.28 -16.26 14.22
CA LEU A 47 -9.42 -16.87 12.89
C LEU A 47 -10.26 -18.15 12.89
N LYS A 48 -10.20 -18.95 13.97
CA LYS A 48 -10.85 -20.27 14.07
C LYS A 48 -12.28 -20.22 14.64
N GLY A 49 -12.89 -19.04 14.75
CA GLY A 49 -14.23 -18.86 15.35
C GLY A 49 -15.27 -18.26 14.40
N GLU A 50 -16.45 -17.96 14.94
CA GLU A 50 -17.57 -17.32 14.20
C GLU A 50 -17.17 -15.96 13.58
N ASN A 51 -16.17 -15.31 14.17
CA ASN A 51 -15.62 -14.04 13.68
C ASN A 51 -14.44 -14.20 12.70
N GLY A 52 -14.10 -15.41 12.27
CA GLY A 52 -12.90 -15.68 11.46
C GLY A 52 -12.79 -14.80 10.22
N LYS A 53 -13.88 -14.63 9.46
CA LYS A 53 -13.92 -13.74 8.28
C LYS A 53 -13.75 -12.25 8.61
N ARG A 54 -14.25 -11.80 9.78
CA ARG A 54 -14.08 -10.42 10.25
C ARG A 54 -12.65 -10.18 10.73
N ALA A 55 -12.10 -11.11 11.49
CA ALA A 55 -10.72 -11.08 11.96
C ALA A 55 -9.74 -11.08 10.79
N ALA A 56 -9.97 -11.95 9.80
CA ALA A 56 -9.23 -12.01 8.55
C ALA A 56 -9.27 -10.66 7.81
N LEU A 57 -10.46 -10.05 7.65
CA LEU A 57 -10.59 -8.74 7.00
C LEU A 57 -9.87 -7.63 7.79
N ALA A 58 -9.91 -7.69 9.12
CA ALA A 58 -9.21 -6.75 9.98
C ALA A 58 -7.69 -6.89 9.83
N LEU A 59 -7.15 -8.11 9.74
CA LEU A 59 -5.73 -8.37 9.43
C LEU A 59 -5.36 -7.79 8.06
N ARG A 60 -6.17 -8.01 7.03
CA ARG A 60 -5.94 -7.44 5.68
C ARG A 60 -5.95 -5.92 5.70
N THR A 61 -6.89 -5.32 6.43
CA THR A 61 -6.98 -3.87 6.60
C THR A 61 -5.74 -3.32 7.32
N GLY A 62 -5.35 -3.96 8.43
CA GLY A 62 -4.16 -3.60 9.18
C GLY A 62 -2.89 -3.73 8.35
N TYR A 63 -2.78 -4.78 7.54
CA TYR A 63 -1.64 -4.99 6.64
C TYR A 63 -1.51 -3.88 5.61
N LEU A 64 -2.60 -3.55 4.89
CA LEU A 64 -2.60 -2.48 3.89
C LEU A 64 -2.30 -1.12 4.51
N HIS A 65 -2.85 -0.85 5.70
CA HIS A 65 -2.55 0.36 6.46
C HIS A 65 -1.09 0.41 6.94
N GLY A 66 -0.55 -0.73 7.38
CA GLY A 66 0.83 -0.88 7.79
C GLY A 66 1.82 -0.67 6.64
N LEU A 67 1.52 -1.17 5.44
CA LEU A 67 2.30 -0.91 4.23
C LEU A 67 2.33 0.58 3.89
N GLU A 68 1.17 1.24 3.89
CA GLU A 68 1.10 2.69 3.64
C GLU A 68 1.92 3.47 4.67
N THR A 69 1.79 3.14 5.95
CA THR A 69 2.54 3.78 7.04
C THR A 69 4.05 3.56 6.89
N LEU A 70 4.47 2.32 6.63
CA LEU A 70 5.87 1.96 6.41
C LEU A 70 6.47 2.75 5.24
N PHE A 71 5.81 2.74 4.08
CA PHE A 71 6.33 3.43 2.90
C PHE A 71 6.26 4.95 3.02
N ALA A 72 5.23 5.50 3.67
CA ALA A 72 5.18 6.93 3.97
C ALA A 72 6.36 7.36 4.85
N LEU A 73 6.69 6.58 5.88
CA LEU A 73 7.84 6.85 6.75
C LEU A 73 9.19 6.69 6.03
N LEU A 74 9.33 5.70 5.14
CA LEU A 74 10.52 5.59 4.29
C LEU A 74 10.69 6.81 3.38
N CYS A 75 9.60 7.26 2.73
CA CYS A 75 9.61 8.46 1.90
C CYS A 75 9.91 9.74 2.69
N ALA A 76 9.32 9.89 3.88
CA ALA A 76 9.61 11.01 4.78
C ALA A 76 11.06 10.99 5.26
N THR A 77 11.61 9.81 5.56
CA THR A 77 13.02 9.63 5.92
C THR A 77 13.95 10.11 4.80
N LEU A 78 13.56 9.87 3.55
CA LEU A 78 14.34 10.29 2.39
C LEU A 78 14.27 11.80 2.15
N GLN A 79 13.07 12.41 2.18
CA GLN A 79 12.84 13.79 1.75
C GLN A 79 12.82 14.84 2.87
N ALA A 80 12.50 14.43 4.10
CA ALA A 80 12.30 15.31 5.25
C ALA A 80 12.65 14.62 6.59
N PRO A 81 13.84 14.01 6.76
CA PRO A 81 14.22 13.34 8.00
C PRO A 81 14.23 14.27 9.22
N ASP A 82 14.42 15.57 9.00
CA ASP A 82 14.38 16.65 9.99
C ASP A 82 12.96 17.20 10.25
N CYS A 83 11.96 16.81 9.45
CA CYS A 83 10.60 17.31 9.53
C CYS A 83 9.56 16.28 9.04
N VAL A 84 9.61 15.09 9.64
CA VAL A 84 8.71 13.98 9.34
C VAL A 84 7.26 14.37 9.64
N VAL A 85 7.03 15.07 10.76
CA VAL A 85 5.70 15.62 11.10
C VAL A 85 5.12 16.49 9.99
N GLY A 86 5.94 17.35 9.37
CA GLY A 86 5.49 18.21 8.26
C GLY A 86 5.17 17.41 7.00
N TRP A 87 6.03 16.45 6.66
CA TRP A 87 5.87 15.59 5.48
C TRP A 87 4.62 14.71 5.58
N MET A 88 4.41 14.08 6.73
CA MET A 88 3.28 13.18 7.00
C MET A 88 1.92 13.89 6.91
N GLN A 89 1.87 15.21 7.14
CA GLN A 89 0.65 16.01 7.04
C GLN A 89 0.35 16.51 5.62
N LYS A 90 1.28 16.36 4.69
CA LYS A 90 1.15 16.89 3.32
C LYS A 90 1.05 15.81 2.26
N TYR A 91 1.56 14.62 2.51
CA TYR A 91 1.51 13.58 1.50
C TYR A 91 0.09 13.16 1.14
N ARG A 92 -0.05 12.78 -0.13
CA ARG A 92 -1.22 12.06 -0.64
C ARG A 92 -0.80 10.62 -0.95
N PRO A 93 -1.68 9.62 -0.80
CA PRO A 93 -1.30 8.22 -1.01
C PRO A 93 -0.70 7.90 -2.38
N HIS A 94 -1.09 8.63 -3.43
CA HIS A 94 -0.51 8.45 -4.77
C HIS A 94 0.93 8.99 -4.89
N GLN A 95 1.32 9.98 -4.09
CA GLN A 95 2.69 10.51 -4.06
C GLN A 95 3.63 9.49 -3.41
N VAL A 96 3.21 8.83 -2.32
CA VAL A 96 3.98 7.71 -1.72
C VAL A 96 4.20 6.62 -2.77
N ARG A 97 3.14 6.16 -3.45
CA ARG A 97 3.25 5.15 -4.50
C ARG A 97 4.15 5.58 -5.66
N SER A 98 4.03 6.83 -6.11
CA SER A 98 4.92 7.42 -7.13
C SER A 98 6.38 7.32 -6.70
N MET A 99 6.69 7.75 -5.47
CA MET A 99 8.05 7.68 -4.92
C MET A 99 8.55 6.24 -4.80
N ILE A 100 7.77 5.31 -4.23
CA ILE A 100 8.18 3.90 -4.12
C ILE A 100 8.44 3.31 -5.51
N LYS A 101 7.58 3.61 -6.49
CA LYS A 101 7.81 3.21 -7.88
C LYS A 101 9.12 3.78 -8.43
N LYS A 102 9.43 5.05 -8.18
CA LYS A 102 10.71 5.68 -8.57
C LYS A 102 11.91 4.99 -7.89
N ILE A 103 11.80 4.65 -6.60
CA ILE A 103 12.88 3.97 -5.84
C ILE A 103 13.15 2.57 -6.40
N VAL A 104 12.10 1.81 -6.74
CA VAL A 104 12.22 0.42 -7.21
C VAL A 104 12.60 0.34 -8.69
N SER A 105 12.14 1.28 -9.52
CA SER A 105 12.32 1.21 -10.99
C SER A 105 13.72 1.64 -11.49
N GLY A 106 14.64 2.02 -10.61
CA GLY A 106 16.00 2.43 -11.00
C GLY A 106 16.17 3.95 -11.14
N PRO A 107 17.30 4.43 -11.74
CA PRO A 107 18.12 5.55 -11.25
C PRO A 107 17.57 6.96 -11.54
N GLY A 108 16.26 7.16 -11.39
CA GLY A 108 15.68 8.49 -11.31
C GLY A 108 16.32 9.27 -10.16
N THR A 109 16.65 10.52 -10.41
CA THR A 109 17.09 11.45 -9.37
C THR A 109 15.89 11.79 -8.50
N ILE A 110 15.75 11.11 -7.37
CA ILE A 110 14.81 11.48 -6.32
C ILE A 110 15.53 12.47 -5.41
N PHE A 111 14.96 13.67 -5.26
CA PHE A 111 15.44 14.60 -4.26
C PHE A 111 15.44 13.91 -2.90
N ASN A 112 16.56 13.99 -2.19
CA ASN A 112 16.70 13.41 -0.88
C ASN A 112 17.63 14.25 -0.01
N LYS A 113 17.29 14.36 1.27
CA LYS A 113 18.10 15.07 2.27
C LYS A 113 19.19 14.19 2.90
N LEU A 114 19.21 12.90 2.57
CA LEU A 114 20.23 11.95 3.04
C LEU A 114 21.53 11.99 2.22
N GLY A 115 21.60 12.79 1.14
CA GLY A 115 22.80 12.93 0.31
C GLY A 115 23.10 11.71 -0.57
N MET A 116 22.11 10.85 -0.82
CA MET A 116 22.24 9.66 -1.64
C MET A 116 22.28 10.02 -3.13
N THR A 117 23.31 9.55 -3.83
CA THR A 117 23.44 9.75 -5.28
C THR A 117 22.53 8.84 -6.10
N LYS A 118 22.31 7.62 -5.61
CA LYS A 118 21.36 6.64 -6.17
C LYS A 118 20.51 6.11 -5.03
N VAL A 119 19.20 6.35 -5.10
CA VAL A 119 18.25 5.88 -4.10
C VAL A 119 17.79 4.47 -4.48
N SER A 120 17.87 3.54 -3.52
CA SER A 120 17.32 2.19 -3.61
C SER A 120 16.87 1.73 -2.22
N LEU A 121 16.02 0.70 -2.15
CA LEU A 121 15.60 0.11 -0.87
C LEU A 121 16.78 -0.50 -0.10
N GLU A 122 17.77 -1.05 -0.80
CA GLU A 122 19.01 -1.54 -0.22
C GLU A 122 19.79 -0.40 0.47
N LYS A 123 20.00 0.71 -0.23
CA LYS A 123 20.72 1.86 0.33
C LYS A 123 19.96 2.54 1.46
N LEU A 124 18.63 2.58 1.39
CA LEU A 124 17.81 3.04 2.52
C LEU A 124 17.96 2.12 3.73
N SER A 125 17.93 0.80 3.52
CA SER A 125 18.11 -0.17 4.60
C SER A 125 19.50 -0.04 5.25
N GLU A 126 20.56 0.16 4.45
CA GLU A 126 21.92 0.40 4.93
C GLU A 126 21.97 1.65 5.85
N GLN A 127 21.36 2.76 5.41
CA GLN A 127 21.34 4.00 6.19
C GLN A 127 20.57 3.85 7.49
N ILE A 128 19.36 3.28 7.43
CA ILE A 128 18.49 3.12 8.60
C ILE A 128 19.16 2.21 9.65
N HIS A 129 19.80 1.12 9.21
CA HIS A 129 20.36 0.12 10.11
C HIS A 129 21.83 0.37 10.48
N ILE A 130 22.43 1.51 10.12
CA ILE A 130 23.84 1.83 10.39
C ILE A 130 24.19 1.80 11.89
N TYR A 131 23.20 2.05 12.76
CA TYR A 131 23.34 2.05 14.23
C TYR A 131 22.79 0.77 14.90
N SER A 132 22.36 -0.23 14.13
CA SER A 132 21.58 -1.37 14.64
C SER A 132 22.40 -2.43 15.38
N ASN A 133 23.68 -2.60 15.07
CA ASN A 133 24.50 -3.66 15.65
C ASN A 133 26.00 -3.32 15.63
N VAL A 134 26.72 -3.83 16.65
CA VAL A 134 28.19 -3.75 16.72
C VAL A 134 28.83 -4.85 15.85
N ASP A 135 28.15 -5.99 15.69
CA ASP A 135 28.59 -7.07 14.79
C ASP A 135 28.32 -6.69 13.32
N LYS A 136 29.39 -6.53 12.55
CA LYS A 136 29.35 -6.12 11.14
C LYS A 136 28.69 -7.15 10.23
N GLU A 137 28.90 -8.44 10.45
CA GLU A 137 28.31 -9.48 9.59
C GLU A 137 26.80 -9.58 9.84
N ARG A 138 26.40 -9.55 11.11
CA ARG A 138 24.98 -9.54 11.47
C ARG A 138 24.29 -8.25 11.02
N ALA A 139 24.97 -7.10 11.07
CA ALA A 139 24.44 -5.84 10.55
C ALA A 139 24.21 -5.93 9.03
N LYS A 140 25.20 -6.45 8.27
CA LYS A 140 25.09 -6.64 6.81
C LYS A 140 23.94 -7.57 6.44
N GLU A 141 23.80 -8.69 7.15
CA GLU A 141 22.68 -9.62 6.95
C GLU A 141 21.34 -8.94 7.24
N THR A 142 21.23 -8.21 8.35
CA THR A 142 20.00 -7.49 8.75
C THR A 142 19.58 -6.50 7.67
N THR A 143 20.52 -5.70 7.17
CA THR A 143 20.30 -4.75 6.09
C THR A 143 19.74 -5.42 4.84
N CYS A 144 20.34 -6.54 4.42
CA CYS A 144 19.90 -7.30 3.26
C CYS A 144 18.49 -7.88 3.43
N LEU A 145 18.20 -8.45 4.61
CA LEU A 145 16.88 -9.02 4.91
C LEU A 145 15.77 -7.96 4.86
N PHE A 146 15.97 -6.79 5.49
CA PHE A 146 15.00 -5.70 5.42
C PHE A 146 14.87 -5.10 4.03
N ALA A 147 15.96 -4.97 3.28
CA ALA A 147 15.90 -4.49 1.90
C ALA A 147 15.04 -5.40 1.03
N ASN A 148 15.28 -6.72 1.09
CA ASN A 148 14.50 -7.71 0.34
C ASN A 148 13.04 -7.72 0.78
N LEU A 149 12.79 -7.63 2.09
CA LEU A 149 11.44 -7.50 2.64
C LEU A 149 10.70 -6.31 2.05
N TRP A 150 11.32 -5.12 2.03
CA TRP A 150 10.70 -3.92 1.49
C TRP A 150 10.48 -4.02 -0.02
N VAL A 151 11.34 -4.73 -0.77
CA VAL A 151 11.11 -5.02 -2.20
C VAL A 151 9.84 -5.85 -2.37
N LEU A 152 9.67 -6.93 -1.59
CA LEU A 152 8.47 -7.77 -1.65
C LEU A 152 7.21 -6.99 -1.25
N PHE A 153 7.27 -6.20 -0.18
CA PHE A 153 6.17 -5.32 0.21
C PHE A 153 5.84 -4.25 -0.84
N SER A 154 6.86 -3.76 -1.58
CA SER A 154 6.65 -2.73 -2.58
C SER A 154 5.88 -3.24 -3.79
N SER A 155 6.06 -4.50 -4.19
CA SER A 155 5.31 -5.07 -5.31
C SER A 155 3.82 -5.14 -4.98
N GLU A 156 3.48 -5.59 -3.77
CA GLU A 156 2.09 -5.63 -3.30
C GLU A 156 1.49 -4.22 -3.11
N PHE A 157 2.25 -3.27 -2.56
CA PHE A 157 1.80 -1.90 -2.34
C PHE A 157 1.54 -1.13 -3.63
N LEU A 158 2.28 -1.45 -4.71
CA LEU A 158 2.14 -0.81 -6.01
C LEU A 158 1.05 -1.44 -6.89
N GLU A 159 0.53 -2.61 -6.51
CA GLU A 159 -0.49 -3.33 -7.27
C GLU A 159 -1.85 -2.61 -7.24
N ASP A 160 -2.37 -2.23 -8.41
CA ASP A 160 -3.63 -1.47 -8.52
C ASP A 160 -4.82 -2.21 -7.89
N THR A 161 -4.81 -3.54 -7.94
CA THR A 161 -5.85 -4.37 -7.30
C THR A 161 -5.86 -4.16 -5.78
N GLY A 162 -4.70 -4.17 -5.12
CA GLY A 162 -4.58 -3.94 -3.69
C GLY A 162 -4.98 -2.53 -3.28
N VAL A 163 -4.62 -1.53 -4.09
CA VAL A 163 -5.02 -0.13 -3.87
C VAL A 163 -6.55 0.03 -3.92
N ASN A 164 -7.18 -0.58 -4.92
CA ASN A 164 -8.64 -0.52 -5.06
C ASN A 164 -9.36 -1.30 -3.95
N GLU A 165 -8.78 -2.42 -3.51
CA GLU A 165 -9.27 -3.17 -2.34
C GLU A 165 -9.25 -2.27 -1.10
N TYR A 166 -8.09 -1.69 -0.79
CA TYR A 166 -7.91 -0.84 0.39
C TYR A 166 -8.85 0.37 0.39
N ASN A 167 -8.96 1.09 -0.73
CA ASN A 167 -9.91 2.19 -0.89
C ASN A 167 -11.36 1.74 -0.66
N SER A 168 -11.71 0.52 -1.08
CA SER A 168 -13.06 -0.02 -0.87
C SER A 168 -13.32 -0.33 0.60
N ILE A 169 -12.31 -0.83 1.33
CA ILE A 169 -12.35 -1.06 2.77
C ILE A 169 -12.49 0.28 3.53
N GLN A 170 -11.59 1.24 3.26
CA GLN A 170 -11.57 2.54 3.95
C GLN A 170 -12.86 3.33 3.76
N HIS A 171 -13.44 3.29 2.56
CA HIS A 171 -14.66 4.04 2.25
C HIS A 171 -15.92 3.22 2.52
N GLY A 172 -16.17 2.91 3.79
CA GLY A 172 -17.42 2.32 4.26
C GLY A 172 -17.52 0.81 4.14
N LEU A 173 -16.39 0.09 4.15
CA LEU A 173 -16.34 -1.37 4.05
C LEU A 173 -17.14 -1.89 2.86
N ARG A 174 -16.95 -1.29 1.69
CA ARG A 174 -17.63 -1.65 0.42
C ARG A 174 -17.03 -2.91 -0.20
N VAL A 175 -16.79 -3.91 0.64
CA VAL A 175 -16.22 -5.20 0.28
C VAL A 175 -17.09 -6.31 0.83
N ARG A 176 -17.21 -7.40 0.07
CA ARG A 176 -17.76 -8.66 0.57
C ARG A 176 -16.61 -9.53 1.03
N SER A 177 -16.59 -9.89 2.32
CA SER A 177 -15.59 -10.80 2.88
C SER A 177 -15.79 -12.24 2.38
N GLY A 178 -14.70 -12.91 2.10
CA GLY A 178 -14.64 -14.27 1.56
C GLY A 178 -13.83 -14.32 0.27
N GLY A 179 -12.98 -15.34 0.17
CA GLY A 179 -12.18 -15.59 -1.03
C GLY A 179 -12.97 -16.32 -2.12
N PHE A 180 -12.23 -16.86 -3.07
CA PHE A 180 -12.75 -17.61 -4.21
C PHE A 180 -11.83 -18.78 -4.54
N TRP A 181 -12.41 -19.76 -5.22
CA TRP A 181 -11.70 -20.90 -5.79
C TRP A 181 -11.87 -20.86 -7.30
N LEU A 182 -10.81 -21.19 -8.03
CA LEU A 182 -10.86 -21.27 -9.49
C LEU A 182 -10.48 -22.67 -9.94
N SER A 183 -11.33 -23.27 -10.76
CA SER A 183 -11.10 -24.57 -11.36
C SER A 183 -11.44 -24.53 -12.85
N TYR A 184 -10.80 -25.38 -13.63
CA TYR A 184 -11.01 -25.46 -15.07
C TYR A 184 -10.99 -26.90 -15.55
N ASP A 185 -11.72 -27.17 -16.62
CA ASP A 185 -11.57 -28.36 -17.44
C ASP A 185 -12.00 -28.04 -18.87
N MET A 186 -11.64 -28.90 -19.83
CA MET A 186 -12.02 -28.72 -21.22
C MET A 186 -13.46 -29.19 -21.45
N GLU A 187 -14.25 -28.36 -22.14
CA GLU A 187 -15.54 -28.80 -22.69
C GLU A 187 -15.29 -29.96 -23.67
N LYS A 188 -15.91 -31.12 -23.41
CA LYS A 188 -15.87 -32.27 -24.31
C LYS A 188 -16.89 -32.15 -25.44
N GLU A 189 -17.98 -31.43 -25.19
CA GLU A 189 -19.03 -31.09 -26.14
C GLU A 189 -19.30 -29.58 -26.06
N TYR A 190 -19.47 -28.94 -27.21
CA TYR A 190 -19.61 -27.48 -27.30
C TYR A 190 -20.81 -26.97 -26.50
N GLY A 191 -20.55 -26.08 -25.53
CA GLY A 191 -21.58 -25.49 -24.67
C GLY A 191 -22.08 -26.40 -23.54
N VAL A 192 -21.47 -27.57 -23.35
CA VAL A 192 -21.75 -28.46 -22.22
C VAL A 192 -20.60 -28.35 -21.22
N SER A 193 -20.89 -27.76 -20.06
CA SER A 193 -19.90 -27.62 -19.00
C SER A 193 -19.41 -28.99 -18.51
N PRO A 194 -18.10 -29.17 -18.28
CA PRO A 194 -17.57 -30.43 -17.77
C PRO A 194 -18.14 -30.75 -16.37
N PRO A 195 -18.32 -32.03 -16.03
CA PRO A 195 -18.74 -32.45 -14.70
C PRO A 195 -17.80 -31.92 -13.60
N PRO A 196 -18.31 -31.55 -12.41
CA PRO A 196 -17.47 -31.00 -11.32
C PRO A 196 -16.30 -31.90 -10.91
N GLU A 197 -16.46 -33.23 -11.00
CA GLU A 197 -15.41 -34.20 -10.69
C GLU A 197 -14.21 -34.17 -11.64
N ASN A 198 -14.36 -33.62 -12.85
CA ASN A 198 -13.26 -33.50 -13.82
C ASN A 198 -12.55 -32.14 -13.74
N MET A 199 -13.12 -31.19 -12.98
CA MET A 199 -12.55 -29.86 -12.80
C MET A 199 -11.19 -29.94 -12.08
N ARG A 200 -10.16 -29.38 -12.70
CA ARG A 200 -8.83 -29.23 -12.11
C ARG A 200 -8.76 -27.92 -11.33
N SER A 201 -8.48 -28.01 -10.04
CA SER A 201 -8.31 -26.82 -9.19
C SER A 201 -7.02 -26.07 -9.55
N MET A 202 -7.11 -24.75 -9.65
CA MET A 202 -5.96 -23.83 -9.68
C MET A 202 -5.67 -23.23 -8.29
N GLY A 203 -6.35 -23.73 -7.26
CA GLY A 203 -6.26 -23.21 -5.91
C GLY A 203 -7.30 -22.12 -5.62
N GLY A 204 -7.13 -21.51 -4.46
CA GLY A 204 -8.04 -20.54 -3.89
C GLY A 204 -7.86 -20.41 -2.39
N SER A 205 -8.67 -19.54 -1.80
CA SER A 205 -8.74 -19.36 -0.36
C SER A 205 -10.18 -19.11 0.06
N ASP A 206 -10.52 -19.53 1.27
CA ASP A 206 -11.78 -19.13 1.90
C ASP A 206 -11.73 -17.67 2.39
N TYR A 207 -10.52 -17.12 2.49
CA TYR A 207 -10.24 -15.75 2.89
C TYR A 207 -9.87 -14.89 1.69
N GLY A 208 -10.42 -13.69 1.69
CA GLY A 208 -10.36 -12.82 0.53
C GLY A 208 -11.36 -11.70 0.63
N SER A 209 -11.43 -10.91 -0.44
CA SER A 209 -12.45 -9.90 -0.60
C SER A 209 -12.94 -9.83 -2.03
N THR A 210 -14.22 -9.47 -2.19
CA THR A 210 -14.79 -9.10 -3.49
C THR A 210 -15.30 -7.68 -3.42
N PHE A 211 -14.91 -6.86 -4.38
CA PHE A 211 -15.23 -5.43 -4.40
C PHE A 211 -15.40 -4.91 -5.83
N PHE A 212 -15.87 -3.67 -5.92
CA PHE A 212 -16.11 -2.99 -7.18
C PHE A 212 -15.12 -1.83 -7.34
N ALA A 213 -14.38 -1.83 -8.44
CA ALA A 213 -13.48 -0.73 -8.79
C ALA A 213 -13.95 -0.03 -10.07
N THR A 214 -13.69 1.27 -10.17
CA THR A 214 -13.94 2.03 -11.39
C THR A 214 -12.85 1.72 -12.41
N GLU A 215 -13.25 1.49 -13.66
CA GLU A 215 -12.35 1.27 -14.79
C GLU A 215 -12.74 2.20 -15.93
N LYS A 216 -11.76 2.73 -16.66
CA LYS A 216 -12.01 3.55 -17.84
C LYS A 216 -12.62 2.69 -18.94
N ILE A 217 -13.54 3.27 -19.71
CA ILE A 217 -14.06 2.62 -20.92
C ILE A 217 -12.96 2.64 -21.99
N LYS A 218 -12.57 1.46 -22.50
CA LYS A 218 -11.60 1.35 -23.60
C LYS A 218 -12.10 2.12 -24.83
N GLY A 219 -11.19 2.74 -25.57
CA GLY A 219 -11.54 3.52 -26.76
C GLY A 219 -12.19 4.88 -26.48
N ASN A 220 -12.20 5.36 -25.23
CA ASN A 220 -12.58 6.73 -24.93
C ASN A 220 -11.60 7.71 -25.61
N PRO A 221 -12.06 8.65 -26.46
CA PRO A 221 -11.20 9.60 -27.15
C PRO A 221 -10.47 10.56 -26.20
N ASN A 222 -10.95 10.72 -24.96
CA ASN A 222 -10.30 11.54 -23.94
C ASN A 222 -9.76 10.65 -22.79
N PRO A 223 -8.44 10.43 -22.71
CA PRO A 223 -7.84 9.59 -21.67
C PRO A 223 -7.98 10.16 -20.27
N ASN A 224 -8.26 11.47 -20.13
CA ASN A 224 -8.47 12.16 -18.86
C ASN A 224 -9.96 12.30 -18.50
N ASP A 225 -10.84 11.68 -19.29
CA ASP A 225 -12.26 11.71 -19.00
C ASP A 225 -12.58 10.91 -17.74
N ARG A 226 -13.16 11.63 -16.76
CA ARG A 226 -13.65 11.06 -15.50
C ARG A 226 -15.16 10.84 -15.50
N VAL A 227 -15.84 11.26 -16.57
CA VAL A 227 -17.30 11.24 -16.68
C VAL A 227 -17.79 9.84 -17.01
N HIS A 228 -17.14 9.17 -17.96
CA HIS A 228 -17.47 7.80 -18.32
C HIS A 228 -16.53 6.82 -17.65
N PHE A 229 -17.14 5.95 -16.86
CA PHE A 229 -16.46 4.84 -16.23
C PHE A 229 -17.40 3.63 -16.26
N ARG A 230 -16.81 2.45 -16.18
CA ARG A 230 -17.51 1.22 -15.85
C ARG A 230 -17.11 0.78 -14.46
N VAL A 231 -17.95 -0.05 -13.85
CA VAL A 231 -17.63 -0.71 -12.60
C VAL A 231 -17.21 -2.14 -12.92
N ARG A 232 -16.05 -2.55 -12.40
CA ARG A 232 -15.49 -3.89 -12.56
C ARG A 232 -15.52 -4.60 -11.22
N ARG A 233 -16.06 -5.81 -11.19
CA ARG A 233 -15.95 -6.69 -10.02
C ARG A 233 -14.55 -7.30 -9.99
N ASN A 234 -13.87 -7.17 -8.86
CA ASN A 234 -12.60 -7.80 -8.56
C ASN A 234 -12.75 -8.69 -7.33
N SER A 235 -12.08 -9.84 -7.36
CA SER A 235 -11.99 -10.76 -6.24
C SER A 235 -10.52 -11.05 -5.98
N VAL A 236 -10.12 -11.04 -4.72
CA VAL A 236 -8.75 -11.33 -4.29
C VAL A 236 -8.77 -12.38 -3.18
N ASN A 237 -7.75 -13.24 -3.19
CA ASN A 237 -7.45 -14.20 -2.15
C ASN A 237 -6.22 -13.74 -1.38
N TRP A 238 -6.20 -14.06 -0.09
CA TRP A 238 -5.04 -13.86 0.76
C TRP A 238 -5.08 -14.89 1.89
N ASP A 239 -3.95 -15.09 2.56
CA ASP A 239 -3.83 -15.96 3.73
C ASP A 239 -3.74 -15.11 5.02
N PRO A 240 -4.67 -15.26 5.99
CA PRO A 240 -4.65 -14.44 7.20
C PRO A 240 -3.43 -14.66 8.09
N GLU A 241 -2.86 -15.87 8.12
CA GLU A 241 -1.67 -16.19 8.91
C GLU A 241 -0.44 -15.50 8.33
N SER A 242 -0.25 -15.57 7.01
CA SER A 242 0.73 -14.78 6.28
C SER A 242 0.63 -13.28 6.59
N LEU A 243 -0.59 -12.72 6.62
CA LEU A 243 -0.80 -11.30 6.94
C LEU A 243 -0.39 -10.97 8.38
N ALA A 244 -0.66 -11.85 9.35
CA ALA A 244 -0.24 -11.67 10.73
C ALA A 244 1.30 -11.69 10.86
N HIS A 245 1.99 -12.57 10.13
CA HIS A 245 3.45 -12.55 10.07
C HIS A 245 3.99 -11.27 9.42
N ALA A 246 3.37 -10.82 8.33
CA ALA A 246 3.76 -9.58 7.65
C ALA A 246 3.62 -8.36 8.56
N LEU A 247 2.55 -8.29 9.36
CA LEU A 247 2.33 -7.22 10.34
C LEU A 247 3.45 -7.13 11.39
N ASN A 248 3.98 -8.26 11.86
CA ASN A 248 5.12 -8.28 12.76
C ASN A 248 6.39 -7.69 12.11
N LEU A 249 6.62 -8.02 10.83
CA LEU A 249 7.76 -7.49 10.07
C LEU A 249 7.60 -6.01 9.70
N ILE A 250 6.37 -5.56 9.45
CA ILE A 250 6.03 -4.14 9.28
C ILE A 250 6.32 -3.37 10.58
N SER A 251 5.86 -3.88 11.72
CA SER A 251 6.13 -3.29 13.03
C SER A 251 7.63 -3.09 13.27
N ALA A 252 8.43 -4.14 13.07
CA ALA A 252 9.89 -4.07 13.21
C ALA A 252 10.50 -3.03 12.26
N SER A 253 10.04 -2.99 11.00
CA SER A 253 10.51 -2.02 10.01
C SER A 253 10.22 -0.57 10.42
N ILE A 254 8.99 -0.29 10.85
CA ILE A 254 8.55 1.03 11.31
C ILE A 254 9.35 1.45 12.55
N GLY A 255 9.50 0.57 13.54
CA GLY A 255 10.27 0.85 14.75
C GLY A 255 11.74 1.17 14.47
N ASN A 256 12.36 0.49 13.50
CA ASN A 256 13.74 0.77 13.08
C ASN A 256 13.86 2.13 12.37
N ILE A 257 12.90 2.48 11.51
CA ILE A 257 12.85 3.79 10.85
C ILE A 257 12.70 4.91 11.89
N ILE A 258 11.79 4.75 12.87
CA ILE A 258 11.61 5.73 13.96
C ILE A 258 12.88 5.87 14.78
N SER A 259 13.54 4.76 15.12
CA SER A 259 14.81 4.80 15.86
C SER A 259 15.89 5.58 15.11
N PHE A 260 16.03 5.34 13.80
CA PHE A 260 16.93 6.09 12.94
C PHE A 260 16.58 7.59 12.88
N LEU A 261 15.30 7.92 12.69
CA LEU A 261 14.82 9.31 12.64
C LEU A 261 15.06 10.03 13.97
N LYS A 262 14.85 9.38 15.12
CA LYS A 262 15.17 9.92 16.44
C LYS A 262 16.66 10.24 16.55
N ILE A 263 17.54 9.37 16.05
CA ILE A 263 18.99 9.62 16.04
C ILE A 263 19.35 10.85 15.20
N ILE A 264 18.82 10.97 13.98
CA ILE A 264 19.05 12.16 13.14
C ILE A 264 18.57 13.44 13.84
N ASN A 265 17.49 13.34 14.61
CA ASN A 265 16.95 14.44 15.40
C ASN A 265 17.61 14.56 16.79
N GLY A 266 18.82 14.01 16.97
CA GLY A 266 19.69 14.29 18.12
C GLY A 266 19.46 13.43 19.36
N ILE A 267 18.68 12.35 19.27
CA ILE A 267 18.65 11.32 20.31
C ILE A 267 19.89 10.43 20.18
N GLU A 268 20.52 10.11 21.31
CA GLU A 268 21.71 9.26 21.32
C GLU A 268 21.35 7.83 20.83
N PRO A 269 22.21 7.19 20.00
CA PRO A 269 21.95 5.83 19.51
C PRO A 269 21.70 4.78 20.61
N GLY A 270 22.32 4.94 21.78
CA GLY A 270 22.11 4.04 22.93
C GLY A 270 20.74 4.18 23.61
N LYS A 271 19.92 5.18 23.25
CA LYS A 271 18.58 5.43 23.81
C LYS A 271 17.45 4.95 22.90
N VAL A 272 17.77 4.45 21.71
CA VAL A 272 16.78 3.91 20.76
C VAL A 272 16.94 2.40 20.62
N LYS A 273 15.95 1.72 20.03
CA LYS A 273 15.93 0.26 19.91
C LYS A 273 15.67 -0.16 18.48
N PHE A 274 16.66 -0.81 17.88
CA PHE A 274 16.47 -1.55 16.63
C PHE A 274 16.00 -2.98 16.95
N THR A 275 15.07 -3.48 16.15
CA THR A 275 14.46 -4.80 16.31
C THR A 275 14.56 -5.59 15.01
N ARG A 276 14.71 -6.91 15.15
CA ARG A 276 14.60 -7.87 14.07
C ARG A 276 14.14 -9.22 14.62
N PRO A 277 13.52 -10.08 13.80
CA PRO A 277 13.38 -11.49 14.14
C PRO A 277 14.73 -12.13 14.46
N GLN A 278 14.72 -13.06 15.42
CA GLN A 278 15.90 -13.82 15.82
C GLN A 278 16.41 -14.70 14.67
N GLU A 279 15.50 -15.40 14.02
CA GLU A 279 15.79 -16.27 12.89
C GLU A 279 15.60 -15.51 11.57
N SER A 280 16.62 -15.56 10.70
CA SER A 280 16.57 -14.92 9.39
C SER A 280 15.49 -15.53 8.49
N ALA A 281 15.18 -16.81 8.67
CA ALA A 281 14.11 -17.49 7.94
C ALA A 281 12.71 -16.89 8.19
N TYR A 282 12.50 -16.21 9.32
CA TYR A 282 11.22 -15.58 9.64
C TYR A 282 10.80 -14.51 8.62
N PHE A 283 11.76 -13.88 7.94
CA PHE A 283 11.46 -12.89 6.89
C PHE A 283 10.69 -13.48 5.71
N ASN A 284 10.72 -14.81 5.50
CA ASN A 284 9.99 -15.46 4.42
C ASN A 284 8.59 -15.96 4.85
N LYS A 285 8.29 -15.96 6.15
CA LYS A 285 7.02 -16.47 6.72
C LYS A 285 5.76 -15.92 6.04
N PRO A 286 5.67 -14.64 5.65
CA PRO A 286 4.49 -14.13 4.95
C PRO A 286 4.19 -14.84 3.62
N TRP A 287 5.19 -15.49 3.02
CA TRP A 287 5.09 -16.14 1.71
C TRP A 287 5.24 -17.67 1.78
N ASP A 288 5.21 -18.27 2.98
CA ASP A 288 5.30 -19.72 3.14
C ASP A 288 4.04 -20.46 2.61
N ASN A 289 2.88 -19.80 2.66
CA ASN A 289 1.60 -20.37 2.26
C ASN A 289 1.23 -19.99 0.82
N ASP A 290 1.22 -20.96 -0.08
CA ASP A 290 0.72 -20.79 -1.45
C ASP A 290 -0.80 -21.05 -1.50
N ILE A 291 -1.57 -20.02 -1.87
CA ILE A 291 -3.03 -20.07 -2.03
C ILE A 291 -3.45 -20.19 -3.51
N GLY A 292 -2.50 -20.37 -4.42
CA GLY A 292 -2.75 -20.48 -5.87
C GLY A 292 -3.20 -19.15 -6.48
N VAL A 293 -4.45 -19.09 -6.95
CA VAL A 293 -4.97 -17.91 -7.64
C VAL A 293 -5.19 -16.74 -6.67
N LEU A 294 -4.36 -15.70 -6.79
CA LEU A 294 -4.40 -14.51 -5.93
C LEU A 294 -5.51 -13.52 -6.28
N SER A 295 -5.87 -13.39 -7.55
CA SER A 295 -6.91 -12.46 -7.96
C SER A 295 -7.62 -12.90 -9.24
N THR A 296 -8.86 -12.45 -9.39
CA THR A 296 -9.63 -12.64 -10.62
C THR A 296 -10.60 -11.49 -10.82
N SER A 297 -10.95 -11.25 -12.08
CA SER A 297 -12.02 -10.34 -12.44
C SER A 297 -12.73 -10.83 -13.70
N MET A 298 -13.93 -11.37 -13.50
CA MET A 298 -14.76 -11.89 -14.59
C MET A 298 -15.88 -10.89 -14.90
N ASN A 299 -15.78 -10.20 -16.03
CA ASN A 299 -16.79 -9.25 -16.49
C ASN A 299 -16.85 -9.24 -18.03
N MET A 300 -18.01 -8.89 -18.60
CA MET A 300 -18.15 -8.69 -20.04
C MET A 300 -17.43 -7.42 -20.49
N GLU A 301 -16.79 -7.45 -21.66
CA GLU A 301 -16.22 -6.26 -22.28
C GLU A 301 -17.34 -5.35 -22.82
N ILE A 302 -17.16 -4.03 -22.70
CA ILE A 302 -18.05 -3.04 -23.30
C ILE A 302 -17.35 -2.51 -24.56
N PRO A 303 -17.80 -2.87 -25.78
CA PRO A 303 -17.19 -2.38 -27.00
C PRO A 303 -17.36 -0.85 -27.12
N SER A 304 -16.29 -0.14 -27.44
CA SER A 304 -16.28 1.33 -27.58
C SER A 304 -17.34 1.82 -28.58
N GLU A 305 -17.55 1.07 -29.65
CA GLU A 305 -18.54 1.34 -30.71
C GLU A 305 -19.98 1.39 -30.19
N LYS A 306 -20.27 0.70 -29.09
CA LYS A 306 -21.59 0.68 -28.45
C LYS A 306 -21.75 1.79 -27.39
N VAL A 307 -20.71 2.57 -27.13
CA VAL A 307 -20.72 3.63 -26.11
C VAL A 307 -20.91 4.99 -26.76
N LYS A 308 -21.98 5.68 -26.38
CA LYS A 308 -22.15 7.10 -26.69
C LYS A 308 -21.50 7.93 -25.59
N PHE A 309 -20.46 8.68 -25.94
CA PHE A 309 -19.76 9.57 -25.02
C PHE A 309 -20.48 10.94 -24.90
N PHE A 310 -20.66 11.41 -23.66
CA PHE A 310 -21.25 12.67 -23.23
C PHE A 310 -20.25 13.56 -22.47
N ASN A 311 -20.19 14.85 -22.77
CA ASN A 311 -19.47 15.77 -21.89
C ASN A 311 -20.31 16.08 -20.62
N LYS A 312 -19.70 16.75 -19.63
CA LYS A 312 -20.41 17.12 -18.37
C LYS A 312 -21.69 17.93 -18.62
N LYS A 313 -21.70 18.83 -19.60
CA LYS A 313 -22.88 19.66 -19.93
C LYS A 313 -24.00 18.79 -20.53
N ASP A 314 -23.67 17.87 -21.43
CA ASP A 314 -24.63 16.96 -22.06
C ASP A 314 -25.36 16.12 -21.01
N ILE A 315 -24.65 15.65 -19.99
CA ILE A 315 -25.25 14.87 -18.89
C ILE A 315 -26.19 15.73 -18.06
N VAL A 316 -25.77 16.93 -17.64
CA VAL A 316 -26.61 17.83 -16.84
C VAL A 316 -27.88 18.22 -17.60
N GLU A 317 -27.77 18.44 -18.90
CA GLU A 317 -28.91 18.72 -19.77
C GLU A 317 -29.87 17.54 -19.88
N LYS A 318 -29.34 16.32 -20.11
CA LYS A 318 -30.14 15.10 -20.11
C LYS A 318 -30.85 14.83 -18.79
N LEU A 319 -30.25 15.25 -17.67
CA LEU A 319 -30.85 15.13 -16.34
C LEU A 319 -31.85 16.25 -16.03
N GLY A 320 -32.13 17.16 -16.97
CA GLY A 320 -33.10 18.25 -16.79
C GLY A 320 -32.69 19.31 -15.77
N LYS A 321 -31.40 19.38 -15.39
CA LYS A 321 -30.89 20.32 -14.36
C LYS A 321 -30.22 21.55 -15.00
N SER A 322 -30.96 22.27 -15.83
CA SER A 322 -30.48 23.48 -16.53
C SER A 322 -29.88 24.56 -15.61
N ASN A 323 -30.31 24.62 -14.34
CA ASN A 323 -29.84 25.61 -13.36
C ASN A 323 -28.42 25.34 -12.80
N LEU A 324 -27.83 24.17 -13.04
CA LEU A 324 -26.44 23.86 -12.65
C LEU A 324 -25.40 24.34 -13.70
N LYS A 325 -25.86 24.90 -14.83
CA LYS A 325 -25.00 25.31 -15.95
C LYS A 325 -24.06 26.48 -15.61
N THR A 326 -24.38 27.30 -14.61
CA THR A 326 -23.68 28.56 -14.31
C THR A 326 -22.39 28.43 -13.48
N ASN A 327 -22.17 27.29 -12.81
CA ASN A 327 -21.03 27.11 -11.88
C ASN A 327 -20.09 25.95 -12.22
N LEU A 328 -20.21 25.34 -13.40
CA LEU A 328 -19.25 24.31 -13.83
C LEU A 328 -18.03 25.00 -14.46
N PRO A 329 -16.85 25.00 -13.81
CA PRO A 329 -15.68 25.63 -14.38
C PRO A 329 -15.37 24.97 -15.73
N ASN A 330 -15.25 25.79 -16.77
CA ASN A 330 -14.50 25.40 -17.96
C ASN A 330 -13.06 25.16 -17.47
N THR A 331 -12.65 23.90 -17.46
CA THR A 331 -11.25 23.44 -17.43
C THR A 331 -10.23 24.43 -16.87
N ARG A 332 -9.74 24.20 -15.65
CA ARG A 332 -8.36 24.53 -15.31
C ARG A 332 -7.66 23.26 -14.83
N ASN A 333 -6.48 23.05 -15.41
CA ASN A 333 -5.47 22.11 -14.95
C ASN A 333 -5.28 22.28 -13.45
N ASP A 334 -5.25 21.16 -12.73
CA ASP A 334 -4.36 20.84 -11.62
C ASP A 334 -4.41 19.31 -11.40
#